data_AF-A0A1F7J834-F1
#
_entry.id   AF-A0A1F7J834-F1
#
_cell.length_a   1.000
_cell.length_b   1.000
_cell.length_c   1.000
_cell.angle_alpha   90.00
_cell.angle_beta   90.00
_cell.angle_gamma   90.00
#
_symmetry.space_group_name_H-M   'P 1'
#
loop_
_entity.id
_entity.type
_entity.pdbx_description
1 polymer ?
#
loop_
_entity_poly.entity_id
_entity_poly.type
_entity_poly.pdbx_seq_one_letter_code
_entity_poly.pdbx_strand_id
1 'polypeptide(L)'
;MTLDNFLNIFKDRKIVAFGETHHGQHTSFFNKLSNNLDRFNGVFLEMPVSDQPSVNYYLKNGNFDDRLKGLIAGAMGEGKDIESTTKAILDYGKIVPIVCIDSSKKQDDIYKNKSIHGYYFHKGNSRDEDMFKNIVEKYKEGERWVLISGAKHLELGSHHRSHEKTLGTRLKERFGEELFRVCLTTNEDGTKEIDEVACYLDREGGITEASYLSQFDAYIVTPSYLALSPVFS
;
A
#
# COMPACT_ATOMS: atom_id res chain seq x y z
N MET A 1 -6.61 18.56 10.08
CA MET A 1 -7.86 17.75 10.24
C MET A 1 -7.50 16.53 11.07
N THR A 2 -8.28 16.13 12.06
CA THR A 2 -7.97 14.91 12.84
C THR A 2 -8.09 13.66 11.97
N LEU A 3 -7.37 12.58 12.31
CA LEU A 3 -7.47 11.31 11.59
C LEU A 3 -8.93 10.84 11.53
N ASP A 4 -9.67 10.83 12.64
CA ASP A 4 -11.07 10.39 12.66
C ASP A 4 -11.97 11.19 11.70
N ASN A 5 -11.74 12.51 11.57
CA ASN A 5 -12.45 13.34 10.61
C ASN A 5 -12.05 13.01 9.16
N PHE A 6 -10.78 12.68 8.93
CA PHE A 6 -10.31 12.18 7.64
C PHE A 6 -10.93 10.83 7.28
N LEU A 7 -11.04 9.91 8.24
CA LEU A 7 -11.66 8.60 8.00
C LEU A 7 -13.15 8.70 7.65
N ASN A 8 -13.83 9.74 8.13
CA ASN A 8 -15.22 10.00 7.77
C ASN A 8 -15.39 10.46 6.30
N ILE A 9 -14.35 10.99 5.65
CA ILE A 9 -14.40 11.38 4.23
C ILE A 9 -14.64 10.16 3.33
N PHE A 10 -14.17 8.98 3.75
CA PHE A 10 -14.28 7.76 2.96
C PHE A 10 -15.28 6.74 3.50
N LYS A 11 -16.23 7.18 4.34
CA LYS A 11 -17.30 6.31 4.88
C LYS A 11 -18.11 5.61 3.79
N ASP A 12 -18.29 6.25 2.64
CA ASP A 12 -19.09 5.76 1.51
C ASP A 12 -18.21 5.10 0.42
N ARG A 13 -16.91 4.92 0.67
CA ARG A 13 -15.96 4.36 -0.29
C ARG A 13 -15.83 2.86 -0.06
N LYS A 14 -15.83 2.09 -1.16
CA LYS A 14 -15.62 0.63 -1.17
C LYS A 14 -14.16 0.28 -1.05
N ILE A 15 -13.28 1.05 -1.68
CA ILE A 15 -11.83 0.85 -1.56
C ILE A 15 -11.17 2.15 -1.15
N VAL A 16 -10.40 2.09 -0.07
CA VAL A 16 -9.50 3.17 0.35
C VAL A 16 -8.07 2.68 0.16
N ALA A 17 -7.37 3.26 -0.80
CA ALA A 17 -6.02 2.84 -1.17
C ALA A 17 -4.99 3.81 -0.60
N PHE A 18 -4.01 3.29 0.13
CA PHE A 18 -2.87 4.02 0.68
C PHE A 18 -1.61 3.67 -0.12
N GLY A 19 -1.09 4.68 -0.83
CA GLY A 19 0.10 4.61 -1.65
C GLY A 19 1.32 5.09 -0.88
N GLU A 20 2.27 4.22 -0.55
CA GLU A 20 3.54 4.62 0.07
C GLU A 20 4.51 5.20 -0.97
N THR A 21 5.01 6.43 -0.78
CA THR A 21 6.11 6.94 -1.62
C THR A 21 7.44 6.24 -1.30
N HIS A 22 7.62 5.88 -0.03
CA HIS A 22 8.78 5.16 0.47
C HIS A 22 8.35 4.03 1.42
N HIS A 23 8.48 2.78 0.95
CA HIS A 23 8.15 1.62 1.77
C HIS A 23 8.94 1.61 3.09
N GLY A 24 8.23 1.38 4.20
CA GLY A 24 8.84 1.28 5.52
C GLY A 24 8.86 2.57 6.33
N GLN A 25 8.40 3.70 5.78
CA GLN A 25 8.49 5.01 6.45
C GLN A 25 7.17 5.50 7.07
N HIS A 26 6.09 4.71 6.95
CA HIS A 26 4.75 5.14 7.36
C HIS A 26 4.18 4.33 8.54
N THR A 27 5.03 3.63 9.30
CA THR A 27 4.66 2.83 10.49
C THR A 27 3.71 3.57 11.43
N SER A 28 3.98 4.84 11.70
CA SER A 28 3.23 5.64 12.66
C SER A 28 1.81 5.93 12.17
N PHE A 29 1.62 6.18 10.88
CA PHE A 29 0.30 6.30 10.26
C PHE A 29 -0.45 4.98 10.38
N PHE A 30 0.23 3.87 10.06
CA PHE A 30 -0.40 2.57 10.14
C PHE A 30 -0.82 2.21 11.59
N ASN A 31 0.00 2.51 12.60
CA ASN A 31 -0.38 2.34 14.00
C ASN A 31 -1.58 3.19 14.44
N LYS A 32 -1.83 4.35 13.81
CA LYS A 32 -3.04 5.14 14.10
C LYS A 32 -4.26 4.60 13.35
N LEU A 33 -4.09 4.19 12.10
CA LEU A 33 -5.17 3.62 11.28
C LEU A 33 -5.71 2.30 11.89
N SER A 34 -4.89 1.54 12.64
CA SER A 34 -5.33 0.30 13.30
C SER A 34 -6.52 0.48 14.24
N ASN A 35 -6.67 1.67 14.83
CA ASN A 35 -7.72 1.96 15.82
C ASN A 35 -9.11 2.16 15.19
N ASN A 36 -9.23 2.15 13.86
CA ASN A 36 -10.47 2.43 13.13
C ASN A 36 -10.82 1.33 12.11
N LEU A 37 -10.25 0.12 12.30
CA LEU A 37 -10.29 -0.97 11.31
C LEU A 37 -11.57 -1.79 11.30
N ASP A 38 -12.36 -1.76 12.37
CA ASP A 38 -13.67 -2.43 12.45
C ASP A 38 -14.66 -1.94 11.37
N ARG A 39 -14.34 -0.82 10.72
CA ARG A 39 -15.09 -0.23 9.61
C ARG A 39 -14.83 -0.88 8.24
N PHE A 40 -13.86 -1.78 8.14
CA PHE A 40 -13.46 -2.46 6.91
C PHE A 40 -13.61 -3.97 7.03
N ASN A 41 -13.77 -4.64 5.89
CA ASN A 41 -13.91 -6.08 5.75
C ASN A 41 -12.58 -6.79 5.50
N GLY A 42 -11.53 -6.06 5.13
CA GLY A 42 -10.22 -6.66 4.86
C GLY A 42 -9.20 -5.68 4.31
N VAL A 43 -7.97 -6.18 4.16
CA VAL A 43 -6.82 -5.46 3.61
C VAL A 43 -6.27 -6.21 2.41
N PHE A 44 -6.10 -5.51 1.29
CA PHE A 44 -5.25 -5.94 0.19
C PHE A 44 -3.83 -5.39 0.41
N LEU A 45 -2.84 -6.28 0.36
CA LEU A 45 -1.44 -5.94 0.62
C LEU A 45 -0.59 -6.24 -0.61
N GLU A 46 0.20 -5.26 -1.05
CA GLU A 46 1.25 -5.45 -2.06
C GLU A 46 2.35 -6.35 -1.51
N MET A 47 2.08 -7.65 -1.59
CA MET A 47 3.02 -8.72 -1.37
C MET A 47 2.62 -9.89 -2.29
N PRO A 48 3.57 -10.70 -2.79
CA PRO A 48 3.24 -11.82 -3.66
C PRO A 48 2.16 -12.73 -3.05
N VAL A 49 1.18 -13.15 -3.85
CA VAL A 49 0.17 -14.17 -3.52
C VAL A 49 0.81 -15.44 -2.94
N SER A 50 2.00 -15.83 -3.40
CA SER A 50 2.71 -16.99 -2.86
C SER A 50 3.27 -16.81 -1.44
N ASP A 51 3.25 -15.58 -0.90
CA ASP A 51 3.60 -15.26 0.49
C ASP A 51 2.38 -15.29 1.43
N GLN A 52 1.16 -15.49 0.92
CA GLN A 52 -0.05 -15.62 1.73
C GLN A 52 0.08 -16.66 2.87
N PRO A 53 0.71 -17.84 2.67
CA PRO A 53 0.92 -18.79 3.77
C PRO A 53 1.74 -18.21 4.92
N SER A 54 2.76 -17.40 4.63
CA SER A 54 3.61 -16.76 5.64
C SER A 54 2.87 -15.62 6.35
N VAL A 55 2.01 -14.86 5.66
CA VAL A 55 1.07 -13.93 6.31
C VAL A 55 0.17 -14.68 7.28
N ASN A 56 -0.49 -15.74 6.82
CA ASN A 56 -1.39 -16.52 7.65
C ASN A 56 -0.66 -17.11 8.86
N TYR A 57 0.61 -17.51 8.70
CA TYR A 57 1.46 -17.94 9.79
C TYR A 57 1.66 -16.83 10.83
N TYR A 58 2.03 -15.62 10.40
CA TYR A 58 2.17 -14.47 11.32
C TYR A 58 0.85 -14.17 12.05
N LEU A 59 -0.27 -14.13 11.33
CA LEU A 59 -1.58 -13.83 11.92
C LEU A 59 -1.98 -14.85 13.00
N LYS A 60 -1.59 -16.12 12.83
CA LYS A 60 -1.86 -17.18 13.78
C LYS A 60 -0.90 -17.19 14.97
N ASN A 61 0.39 -16.96 14.75
CA ASN A 61 1.43 -17.22 15.74
C ASN A 61 2.07 -15.96 16.34
N GLY A 62 1.86 -14.79 15.73
CA GLY A 62 2.41 -13.51 16.15
C GLY A 62 3.90 -13.32 15.88
N ASN A 63 4.53 -14.17 15.07
CA ASN A 63 5.94 -14.10 14.70
C ASN A 63 6.18 -14.33 13.20
N PHE A 64 7.24 -13.72 12.66
CA PHE A 64 7.64 -13.93 11.27
C PHE A 64 8.27 -15.32 11.09
N ASP A 65 7.89 -16.02 10.04
CA ASP A 65 8.61 -17.20 9.56
C ASP A 65 9.88 -16.80 8.79
N ASP A 66 10.69 -17.78 8.39
CA ASP A 66 11.96 -17.53 7.69
C ASP A 66 11.75 -16.87 6.32
N ARG A 67 10.59 -17.10 5.69
CA ARG A 67 10.25 -16.52 4.39
C ARG A 67 10.00 -15.02 4.51
N LEU A 68 9.14 -14.60 5.44
CA LEU A 68 8.91 -13.17 5.73
C LEU A 68 10.18 -12.49 6.26
N LYS A 69 10.95 -13.15 7.14
CA LYS A 69 12.25 -12.61 7.59
C LYS A 69 13.21 -12.38 6.43
N GLY A 70 13.27 -13.31 5.46
CA GLY A 70 14.10 -13.16 4.28
C GLY A 70 13.70 -11.98 3.39
N LEU A 71 12.39 -11.72 3.25
CA LEU A 71 11.86 -10.56 2.53
C LEU A 71 12.20 -9.26 3.25
N ILE A 72 11.97 -9.21 4.57
CA ILE A 72 12.29 -8.07 5.43
C ILE A 72 13.79 -7.76 5.36
N ALA A 73 14.65 -8.75 5.57
CA ALA A 73 16.10 -8.57 5.53
C ALA A 73 16.58 -8.03 4.17
N GLY A 74 16.00 -8.50 3.06
CA GLY A 74 16.31 -8.00 1.72
C GLY A 74 15.95 -6.51 1.55
N ALA A 75 14.80 -6.09 2.07
CA ALA A 75 14.36 -4.70 2.01
C ALA A 75 15.06 -3.77 3.03
N MET A 76 15.43 -4.28 4.20
CA MET A 76 16.22 -3.53 5.20
C MET A 76 17.64 -3.23 4.72
N GLY A 77 18.22 -4.09 3.87
CA GLY A 77 19.51 -3.84 3.21
C GLY A 77 19.54 -2.57 2.35
N GLU A 78 18.36 -1.99 2.04
CA GLU A 78 18.20 -0.73 1.31
C GLU A 78 17.97 0.48 2.25
N GLY A 79 18.17 0.33 3.56
CA GLY A 79 18.05 1.42 4.56
C GLY A 79 16.62 1.73 5.01
N LYS A 80 15.67 0.80 4.81
CA LYS A 80 14.24 0.97 5.12
C LYS A 80 13.88 0.24 6.42
N ASP A 81 13.09 0.87 7.30
CA ASP A 81 12.44 0.16 8.43
C ASP A 81 11.16 -0.56 7.94
N ILE A 82 11.38 -1.53 7.06
CA ILE A 82 10.31 -2.35 6.50
C ILE A 82 9.73 -3.29 7.58
N GLU A 83 10.50 -3.65 8.60
CA GLU A 83 10.08 -4.61 9.64
C GLU A 83 8.95 -4.02 10.49
N SER A 84 9.15 -2.81 11.03
CA SER A 84 8.15 -2.15 11.86
C SER A 84 6.88 -1.84 11.07
N THR A 85 7.02 -1.39 9.82
CA THR A 85 5.86 -1.12 8.95
C THR A 85 5.11 -2.41 8.61
N THR A 86 5.83 -3.46 8.20
CA THR A 86 5.21 -4.76 7.90
C THR A 86 4.48 -5.30 9.12
N LYS A 87 5.10 -5.22 10.30
CA LYS A 87 4.48 -5.64 11.56
C LYS A 87 3.19 -4.85 11.83
N ALA A 88 3.24 -3.52 11.72
CA ALA A 88 2.07 -2.67 11.92
C ALA A 88 0.92 -3.04 10.98
N ILE A 89 1.21 -3.28 9.69
CA ILE A 89 0.21 -3.72 8.71
C ILE A 89 -0.31 -5.13 9.02
N LEU A 90 0.57 -6.09 9.34
CA LEU A 90 0.12 -7.45 9.62
C LEU A 90 -0.65 -7.56 10.93
N ASP A 91 -0.36 -6.72 11.92
CA ASP A 91 -1.16 -6.63 13.13
C ASP A 91 -2.60 -6.16 12.83
N TYR A 92 -2.87 -5.50 11.70
CA TYR A 92 -4.24 -5.25 11.21
C TYR A 92 -5.00 -6.55 10.92
N GLY A 93 -4.26 -7.54 10.44
CA GLY A 93 -4.81 -8.82 10.00
C GLY A 93 -5.35 -9.68 11.13
N LYS A 94 -5.11 -9.27 12.39
CA LYS A 94 -5.70 -9.90 13.57
C LYS A 94 -7.18 -9.56 13.74
N ILE A 95 -7.65 -8.49 13.09
CA ILE A 95 -9.04 -8.00 13.17
C ILE A 95 -9.81 -8.34 11.90
N VAL A 96 -9.18 -8.14 10.74
CA VAL A 96 -9.78 -8.34 9.42
C VAL A 96 -8.85 -9.21 8.55
N PRO A 97 -9.34 -9.97 7.55
CA PRO A 97 -8.48 -10.74 6.66
C PRO A 97 -7.48 -9.86 5.88
N ILE A 98 -6.25 -10.37 5.70
CA ILE A 98 -5.25 -9.80 4.79
C ILE A 98 -5.11 -10.70 3.56
N VAL A 99 -5.13 -10.08 2.39
CA VAL A 99 -4.97 -10.75 1.10
C VAL A 99 -3.77 -10.16 0.35
N CYS A 100 -2.79 -11.02 0.05
CA CYS A 100 -1.65 -10.70 -0.79
C CYS A 100 -2.10 -10.62 -2.27
N ILE A 101 -1.68 -9.58 -2.99
CA ILE A 101 -2.17 -9.31 -4.35
C ILE A 101 -1.07 -9.16 -5.41
N ASP A 102 0.20 -9.09 -5.03
CA ASP A 102 1.27 -8.73 -5.96
C ASP A 102 1.74 -9.91 -6.84
N SER A 103 2.50 -9.60 -7.87
CA SER A 103 3.33 -10.55 -8.61
C SER A 103 4.62 -10.89 -7.87
N SER A 104 5.37 -11.90 -8.32
CA SER A 104 6.62 -12.32 -7.67
C SER A 104 7.86 -11.96 -8.49
N LYS A 105 8.99 -11.73 -7.81
CA LYS A 105 10.33 -11.66 -8.44
C LYS A 105 10.95 -13.05 -8.64
N LYS A 106 10.35 -14.09 -8.04
CA LYS A 106 10.81 -15.47 -8.09
C LYS A 106 9.77 -16.33 -8.81
N GLN A 107 10.26 -17.25 -9.62
CA GLN A 107 9.42 -18.28 -10.21
C GLN A 107 9.03 -19.29 -9.12
N ASP A 108 7.77 -19.69 -9.11
CA ASP A 108 7.27 -20.81 -8.31
C ASP A 108 6.08 -21.46 -9.01
N ASP A 109 5.38 -22.35 -8.31
CA ASP A 109 4.22 -23.07 -8.86
C ASP A 109 3.02 -22.16 -9.19
N ILE A 110 2.95 -20.97 -8.60
CA ILE A 110 1.92 -19.95 -8.84
C ILE A 110 2.36 -19.02 -9.97
N TYR A 111 3.63 -18.62 -9.99
CA TYR A 111 4.19 -17.62 -10.90
C TYR A 111 5.05 -18.24 -12.00
N LYS A 112 4.41 -18.69 -13.08
CA LYS A 112 5.10 -19.39 -14.19
C LYS A 112 5.47 -18.48 -15.37
N ASN A 113 4.76 -17.36 -15.54
CA ASN A 113 4.91 -16.50 -16.71
C ASN A 113 5.91 -15.39 -16.46
N LYS A 114 7.12 -15.52 -17.01
CA LYS A 114 8.19 -14.52 -16.86
C LYS A 114 7.93 -13.28 -17.72
N SER A 115 8.10 -12.10 -17.12
CA SER A 115 8.05 -10.81 -17.79
C SER A 115 9.42 -10.39 -18.30
N ILE A 116 9.42 -9.47 -19.27
CA ILE A 116 10.65 -8.84 -19.79
C ILE A 116 11.41 -8.03 -18.73
N HIS A 117 10.76 -7.67 -17.62
CA HIS A 117 11.32 -6.88 -16.53
C HIS A 117 11.75 -7.74 -15.33
N GLY A 118 11.79 -9.07 -15.48
CA GLY A 118 12.30 -9.99 -14.46
C GLY A 118 11.31 -10.36 -13.35
N TYR A 119 10.01 -10.05 -13.53
CA TYR A 119 8.94 -10.51 -12.65
C TYR A 119 8.29 -11.77 -13.22
N TYR A 120 7.54 -12.50 -12.39
CA TYR A 120 6.71 -13.62 -12.79
C TYR A 120 5.26 -13.33 -12.39
N PHE A 121 4.34 -13.49 -13.33
CA PHE A 121 2.92 -13.16 -13.16
C PHE A 121 2.07 -14.41 -12.90
N HIS A 122 1.02 -14.24 -12.08
CA HIS A 122 0.08 -15.30 -11.73
C HIS A 122 -1.02 -15.42 -12.79
N LYS A 123 -1.68 -14.29 -13.12
CA LYS A 123 -2.89 -14.21 -13.96
C LYS A 123 -2.88 -13.03 -14.93
N GLY A 124 -1.95 -12.08 -14.79
CA GLY A 124 -1.81 -10.87 -15.62
C GLY A 124 -0.69 -10.94 -16.67
N ASN A 125 -0.69 -9.95 -17.57
CA ASN A 125 0.40 -9.67 -18.52
C ASN A 125 1.33 -8.54 -18.01
N SER A 126 0.95 -7.90 -16.91
CA SER A 126 1.73 -6.91 -16.19
C SER A 126 1.49 -7.04 -14.69
N ARG A 127 2.40 -6.49 -13.88
CA ARG A 127 2.30 -6.52 -12.41
C ARG A 127 0.99 -5.89 -11.92
N ASP A 128 0.66 -4.71 -12.46
CA ASP A 128 -0.55 -3.96 -12.09
C ASP A 128 -1.85 -4.64 -12.55
N GLU A 129 -1.83 -5.31 -13.70
CA GLU A 129 -2.97 -6.12 -14.14
C GLU A 129 -3.15 -7.36 -13.25
N ASP A 130 -2.06 -7.99 -12.84
CA ASP A 130 -2.07 -9.15 -11.95
C ASP A 130 -2.64 -8.77 -10.57
N MET A 131 -2.18 -7.66 -10.00
CA MET A 131 -2.72 -7.07 -8.78
C MET A 131 -4.21 -6.77 -8.89
N PHE A 132 -4.63 -6.14 -9.98
CA PHE A 132 -6.04 -5.84 -10.22
C PHE A 132 -6.90 -7.10 -10.27
N LYS A 133 -6.46 -8.14 -11.00
CA LYS A 133 -7.16 -9.42 -11.10
C LYS A 133 -7.29 -10.10 -9.74
N ASN A 134 -6.22 -10.10 -8.93
CA ASN A 134 -6.25 -10.66 -7.58
C ASN A 134 -7.21 -9.90 -6.65
N ILE A 135 -7.31 -8.57 -6.76
CA ILE A 135 -8.28 -7.77 -6.01
C ILE A 135 -9.71 -8.13 -6.41
N VAL A 136 -10.02 -8.11 -7.72
CA VAL A 136 -11.39 -8.33 -8.21
C VAL A 136 -11.91 -9.72 -7.89
N GLU A 137 -11.05 -10.74 -7.90
CA GLU A 137 -11.42 -12.11 -7.53
C GLU A 137 -11.79 -12.27 -6.05
N LYS A 138 -11.18 -11.45 -5.18
CA LYS A 138 -11.31 -11.57 -3.73
C LYS A 138 -12.35 -10.63 -3.15
N TYR A 139 -12.56 -9.49 -3.78
CA TYR A 139 -13.57 -8.51 -3.40
C TYR A 139 -14.99 -9.08 -3.57
N LYS A 140 -15.87 -8.82 -2.59
CA LYS A 140 -17.32 -9.11 -2.70
C LYS A 140 -18.14 -7.83 -2.63
N GLU A 141 -19.24 -7.81 -3.38
CA GLU A 141 -20.11 -6.64 -3.44
C GLU A 141 -20.68 -6.29 -2.05
N GLY A 142 -20.61 -4.99 -1.70
CA GLY A 142 -21.03 -4.48 -0.39
C GLY A 142 -19.94 -4.50 0.68
N GLU A 143 -18.76 -5.08 0.40
CA GLU A 143 -17.61 -5.01 1.30
C GLU A 143 -16.80 -3.72 1.11
N ARG A 144 -16.11 -3.31 2.17
CA ARG A 144 -15.21 -2.16 2.19
C ARG A 144 -13.81 -2.63 2.52
N TRP A 145 -12.83 -2.27 1.69
CA TRP A 145 -11.47 -2.79 1.78
C TRP A 145 -10.45 -1.65 1.86
N VAL A 146 -9.37 -1.91 2.57
CA VAL A 146 -8.16 -1.09 2.50
C VAL A 146 -7.21 -1.72 1.49
N LEU A 147 -6.56 -0.92 0.65
CA LEU A 147 -5.46 -1.36 -0.21
C LEU A 147 -4.18 -0.65 0.22
N ILE A 148 -3.11 -1.40 0.46
CA ILE A 148 -1.79 -0.85 0.79
C ILE A 148 -0.81 -1.28 -0.31
N SER A 149 -0.21 -0.30 -0.96
CA SER A 149 0.70 -0.49 -2.10
C SER A 149 1.66 0.69 -2.22
N GLY A 150 2.72 0.56 -3.00
CA GLY A 150 3.57 1.66 -3.42
C GLY A 150 2.78 2.64 -4.27
N ALA A 151 3.01 3.92 -4.03
CA ALA A 151 2.23 5.00 -4.63
C ALA A 151 2.30 4.99 -6.18
N LYS A 152 3.40 4.50 -6.78
CA LYS A 152 3.52 4.33 -8.24
C LYS A 152 2.47 3.41 -8.86
N HIS A 153 1.98 2.41 -8.14
CA HIS A 153 0.92 1.53 -8.64
C HIS A 153 -0.45 2.24 -8.66
N LEU A 154 -0.67 3.20 -7.76
CA LEU A 154 -1.96 3.86 -7.55
C LEU A 154 -2.15 5.16 -8.37
N GLU A 155 -1.10 5.60 -9.07
CA GLU A 155 -1.14 6.68 -10.07
C GLU A 155 -2.24 6.46 -11.12
N LEU A 156 -2.75 7.53 -11.74
CA LEU A 156 -3.61 7.40 -12.92
C LEU A 156 -2.76 7.50 -14.19
N GLY A 157 -3.06 6.65 -15.16
CA GLY A 157 -2.52 6.66 -16.50
C GLY A 157 -1.87 5.33 -16.83
N SER A 158 -0.70 5.42 -17.45
CA SER A 158 0.13 4.27 -17.82
C SER A 158 1.43 4.29 -17.04
N HIS A 159 1.86 3.11 -16.59
CA HIS A 159 3.15 2.91 -15.97
C HIS A 159 4.28 3.26 -16.96
N HIS A 160 5.21 4.11 -16.54
CA HIS A 160 6.18 4.76 -17.43
C HIS A 160 7.12 3.80 -18.16
N ARG A 161 7.41 2.63 -17.59
CA ARG A 161 8.34 1.65 -18.20
C ARG A 161 7.64 0.66 -19.12
N SER A 162 6.43 0.24 -18.75
CA SER A 162 5.72 -0.82 -19.46
C SER A 162 4.65 -0.28 -20.41
N HIS A 163 4.28 1.00 -20.30
CA HIS A 163 3.17 1.65 -20.99
C HIS A 163 1.78 1.03 -20.75
N GLU A 164 1.72 -0.08 -20.02
CA GLU A 164 0.52 -0.67 -19.46
C GLU A 164 -0.18 0.30 -18.52
N LYS A 165 -1.52 0.25 -18.50
CA LYS A 165 -2.31 0.99 -17.50
C LYS A 165 -1.78 0.71 -16.08
N THR A 166 -1.91 1.65 -15.17
CA THR A 166 -1.58 1.42 -13.75
C THR A 166 -2.68 0.62 -13.04
N LEU A 167 -2.42 0.16 -11.82
CA LEU A 167 -3.45 -0.39 -10.93
C LEU A 167 -4.48 0.68 -10.57
N GLY A 168 -4.04 1.90 -10.29
CA GLY A 168 -4.90 3.06 -9.99
C GLY A 168 -5.94 3.31 -11.08
N THR A 169 -5.53 3.31 -12.35
CA THR A 169 -6.46 3.47 -13.48
C THR A 169 -7.46 2.32 -13.57
N ARG A 170 -7.01 1.06 -13.44
CA ARG A 170 -7.93 -0.09 -13.48
C ARG A 170 -8.96 -0.06 -12.37
N LEU A 171 -8.55 0.31 -11.15
CA LEU A 171 -9.45 0.45 -10.03
C LEU A 171 -10.44 1.60 -10.25
N LYS A 172 -9.99 2.74 -10.78
CA LYS A 172 -10.89 3.87 -11.09
C LYS A 172 -11.91 3.50 -12.15
N GLU A 173 -11.52 2.74 -13.18
CA GLU A 173 -12.45 2.22 -14.19
C GLU A 173 -13.50 1.25 -13.59
N ARG A 174 -13.11 0.44 -12.60
CA ARG A 174 -14.00 -0.56 -11.99
C ARG A 174 -14.93 0.00 -10.91
N PHE A 175 -14.41 0.87 -10.05
CA PHE A 175 -15.08 1.36 -8.83
C PHE A 175 -15.49 2.84 -8.91
N GLY A 176 -15.01 3.59 -9.90
CA GLY A 176 -15.40 4.98 -10.13
C GLY A 176 -15.15 5.87 -8.90
N GLU A 177 -16.19 6.53 -8.44
CA GLU A 177 -16.14 7.36 -7.23
C GLU A 177 -16.07 6.54 -5.93
N GLU A 178 -16.34 5.24 -5.96
CA GLU A 178 -16.28 4.40 -4.75
C GLU A 178 -14.82 4.02 -4.38
N LEU A 179 -13.85 4.40 -5.22
CA LEU A 179 -12.42 4.35 -4.93
C LEU A 179 -11.94 5.69 -4.37
N PHE A 180 -11.16 5.65 -3.31
CA PHE A 180 -10.46 6.81 -2.76
C PHE A 180 -8.98 6.49 -2.56
N ARG A 181 -8.08 7.28 -3.13
CA ARG A 181 -6.63 7.03 -3.13
C ARG A 181 -5.91 8.12 -2.37
N VAL A 182 -5.07 7.71 -1.44
CA VAL A 182 -4.30 8.56 -0.55
C VAL A 182 -2.83 8.29 -0.80
N CYS A 183 -2.07 9.34 -1.12
CA CYS A 183 -0.62 9.26 -1.16
C CYS A 183 -0.08 9.49 0.26
N LEU A 184 0.70 8.53 0.77
CA LEU A 184 1.47 8.67 2.00
C LEU A 184 2.86 9.14 1.61
N THR A 185 3.21 10.35 2.04
CA THR A 185 4.53 10.96 1.82
C THR A 185 5.19 11.28 3.15
N THR A 186 6.49 11.55 3.14
CA THR A 186 7.24 11.96 4.33
C THR A 186 7.71 13.40 4.20
N ASN A 187 7.81 14.13 5.32
CA ASN A 187 8.52 15.42 5.29
C ASN A 187 10.02 15.20 5.44
N GLU A 188 10.83 15.86 4.62
CA GLU A 188 12.30 15.73 4.62
C GLU A 188 12.93 16.24 5.94
N ASP A 189 12.26 17.15 6.64
CA ASP A 189 12.72 17.73 7.90
C ASP A 189 12.35 16.92 9.17
N GLY A 190 11.53 15.87 9.05
CA GLY A 190 11.10 15.03 10.18
C GLY A 190 10.18 15.71 11.22
N THR A 191 9.73 16.95 10.99
CA THR A 191 9.03 17.77 12.01
C THR A 191 7.51 17.74 11.97
N LYS A 192 6.90 17.26 10.88
CA LYS A 192 5.44 17.21 10.76
C LYS A 192 4.87 15.98 11.43
N GLU A 193 4.14 16.20 12.53
CA GLU A 193 3.28 15.18 13.13
C GLU A 193 2.21 14.74 12.13
N ILE A 194 1.70 13.51 12.29
CA ILE A 194 0.65 12.88 11.46
C ILE A 194 -0.68 13.68 11.48
N ASP A 195 -0.74 14.77 12.24
CA ASP A 195 -1.96 15.54 12.49
C ASP A 195 -2.25 16.58 11.39
N GLU A 196 -1.32 16.77 10.43
CA GLU A 196 -1.55 17.55 9.21
C GLU A 196 -1.92 16.66 8.01
N VAL A 197 -3.18 16.21 7.98
CA VAL A 197 -3.80 15.73 6.73
C VAL A 197 -4.03 16.94 5.81
N ALA A 198 -3.25 17.02 4.74
CA ALA A 198 -3.47 17.98 3.67
C ALA A 198 -4.39 17.35 2.61
N CYS A 199 -5.70 17.52 2.80
CA CYS A 199 -6.68 17.15 1.77
C CYS A 199 -6.65 18.20 0.65
N TYR A 200 -6.13 17.84 -0.51
CA TYR A 200 -6.39 18.59 -1.73
C TYR A 200 -7.69 18.06 -2.31
N LEU A 201 -8.80 18.70 -1.96
CA LEU A 201 -10.01 18.60 -2.75
C LEU A 201 -9.77 19.50 -3.95
N ASP A 202 -9.50 18.92 -5.11
CA ASP A 202 -9.22 19.64 -6.35
C ASP A 202 -10.26 20.76 -6.57
N ARG A 203 -9.80 22.01 -6.38
CA ARG A 203 -10.45 23.23 -6.84
C ARG A 203 -9.36 24.13 -7.38
N GLU A 204 -9.12 23.98 -8.67
CA GLU A 204 -8.50 24.95 -9.58
C GLU A 204 -7.22 25.65 -9.09
N GLY A 205 -6.08 25.18 -9.61
CA GLY A 205 -4.97 26.05 -10.00
C GLY A 205 -3.72 26.04 -9.12
N GLY A 206 -2.56 25.82 -9.76
CA GLY A 206 -1.24 26.26 -9.27
C GLY A 206 -0.17 25.16 -9.17
N ILE A 207 0.83 25.24 -10.06
CA ILE A 207 2.00 24.35 -10.25
C ILE A 207 3.02 24.56 -9.09
N THR A 208 3.81 23.59 -8.59
CA THR A 208 5.22 23.40 -9.04
C THR A 208 5.98 22.16 -8.50
N GLU A 209 5.58 21.52 -7.39
CA GLU A 209 6.03 20.16 -6.98
C GLU A 209 4.86 19.14 -6.94
N ALA A 210 3.64 19.66 -7.08
CA ALA A 210 2.39 18.98 -6.81
C ALA A 210 1.84 18.13 -7.96
N SER A 211 2.55 17.98 -9.09
CA SER A 211 2.02 17.27 -10.28
C SER A 211 1.87 15.75 -10.06
N TYR A 212 2.69 15.18 -9.18
CA TYR A 212 2.59 13.78 -8.79
C TYR A 212 1.47 13.56 -7.76
N LEU A 213 1.39 14.43 -6.75
CA LEU A 213 0.38 14.35 -5.70
C LEU A 213 -1.03 14.66 -6.22
N SER A 214 -1.16 15.49 -7.27
CA SER A 214 -2.42 15.77 -7.95
C SER A 214 -3.04 14.56 -8.64
N GLN A 215 -2.32 13.44 -8.75
CA GLN A 215 -2.89 12.19 -9.25
C GLN A 215 -3.70 11.43 -8.21
N PHE A 216 -3.67 11.86 -6.94
CA PHE A 216 -4.36 11.22 -5.81
C PHE A 216 -5.55 12.06 -5.34
N ASP A 217 -6.49 11.40 -4.66
CA ASP A 217 -7.66 12.05 -4.08
C ASP A 217 -7.29 12.78 -2.76
N ALA A 218 -6.22 12.34 -2.08
CA ALA A 218 -5.67 13.01 -0.91
C ALA A 218 -4.18 12.73 -0.65
N TYR A 219 -3.60 13.65 0.13
CA TYR A 219 -2.32 13.66 0.82
C TYR A 219 -2.25 13.30 2.30
N ILE A 220 -1.33 12.45 2.76
CA ILE A 220 -0.91 12.45 4.17
C ILE A 220 0.60 12.57 4.25
N VAL A 221 1.07 13.55 5.01
CA VAL A 221 2.48 13.68 5.35
C VAL A 221 2.72 12.98 6.68
N THR A 222 3.64 12.03 6.72
CA THR A 222 4.07 11.36 7.95
C THR A 222 5.46 11.85 8.37
N PRO A 223 5.81 11.79 9.66
CA PRO A 223 7.19 12.01 10.09
C PRO A 223 8.11 11.02 9.38
N SER A 224 9.18 11.50 8.76
CA SER A 224 10.27 10.63 8.33
C SER A 224 11.05 10.21 9.57
N TYR A 225 10.91 8.95 9.98
CA TYR A 225 11.92 8.36 10.85
C TYR A 225 13.06 7.90 9.94
N LEU A 226 13.95 8.83 9.58
CA LEU A 226 15.30 8.43 9.24
C LEU A 226 15.78 7.64 10.46
N ALA A 227 15.97 6.34 10.30
CA ALA A 227 16.58 5.51 11.31
C ALA A 227 17.86 6.25 11.72
N LEU A 228 17.88 6.78 12.93
CA LEU A 228 19.09 7.34 13.52
C LEU A 228 20.10 6.20 13.44
N SER A 229 21.04 6.30 12.49
CA SER A 229 22.24 5.48 12.56
C SER A 229 22.77 5.69 13.97
N PRO A 230 23.03 4.63 14.75
CA PRO A 230 23.73 4.81 16.00
C PRO A 230 25.07 5.44 15.60
N VAL A 231 25.23 6.72 15.94
CA VAL A 231 26.54 7.33 16.03
C VAL A 231 27.24 6.53 17.11
N PHE A 232 27.99 5.52 16.69
CA PHE A 232 28.88 4.80 17.60
C PHE A 232 29.81 5.86 18.20
N SER A 233 29.72 5.97 19.53
CA SER A 233 30.65 6.74 20.37
C SER A 233 31.88 5.91 20.66
#